data_AF-A0AAW2VIJ9-F1
#
_entry.id   AF-A0AAW2VIJ9-F1
#
_cell.length_a   1.000
_cell.length_b   1.000
_cell.length_c   1.000
_cell.angle_alpha   90.00
_cell.angle_beta   90.00
_cell.angle_gamma   90.00
#
_symmetry.space_group_name_H-M   'P 1'
#
loop_
_entity.id
_entity.type
_entity.pdbx_description
1 polymer ?
#
loop_
_entity_poly.entity_id
_entity_poly.type
_entity_poly.pdbx_seq_one_letter_code
_entity_poly.pdbx_strand_id
1 'polypeptide(L)'
;MEQFRQIGEVVGSLKALMVFQNNILNQRQCCLLVDMLTSGYKTIAQQMKHNLRFEERNTKWKIIEHPLKELLRVFKEGETYIKQCLETKDWWAKAIVLYQNADCVEFHIHNLLTFFPIVIEAIEMAGQISDYDQEEMQKKKFIYSIKYQKDMKDPRIFQSIFGEQYLVSQDFCNRLDSVWEEDRWFLLKKIKDKKSSGCLTSKRDRRLADVLLKYLNCSEALRDDVLLPSATLVNSKDYQVRRRLGNGSQYKEIQWLGESFALRHFYVDVETLVPDISKEVVLSHPNILHILCAFTDEKKKECHLVMELMNRDLSSYIKEISGQKTHSLYPSSSS
;
A
#
# COMPACT_ATOMS: atom_id res chain seq x y z
N MET A 1 -19.02 7.50 18.50
CA MET A 1 -19.89 6.45 17.92
C MET A 1 -19.97 6.51 16.40
N GLU A 2 -20.18 7.67 15.80
CA GLU A 2 -20.33 7.76 14.33
C GLU A 2 -19.09 7.25 13.58
N GLN A 3 -17.88 7.63 14.00
CA GLN A 3 -16.64 7.13 13.38
C GLN A 3 -16.55 5.60 13.43
N PHE A 4 -16.86 4.99 14.59
CA PHE A 4 -16.84 3.54 14.75
C PHE A 4 -17.89 2.83 13.87
N ARG A 5 -19.09 3.42 13.73
CA ARG A 5 -20.13 2.94 12.82
C ARG A 5 -19.63 2.93 11.37
N GLN A 6 -18.99 4.02 10.93
CA GLN A 6 -18.41 4.12 9.59
C GLN A 6 -17.26 3.13 9.36
N ILE A 7 -16.43 2.84 10.38
CA ILE A 7 -15.43 1.76 10.29
C ILE A 7 -16.12 0.42 10.01
N GLY A 8 -17.24 0.14 10.71
CA GLY A 8 -18.04 -1.06 10.47
C GLY A 8 -18.63 -1.14 9.06
N GLU A 9 -19.08 -0.02 8.48
CA GLU A 9 -19.53 0.06 7.09
C GLU A 9 -18.41 -0.29 6.11
N VAL A 10 -17.20 0.23 6.34
CA VAL A 10 -16.02 -0.08 5.52
C VAL A 10 -15.68 -1.57 5.61
N VAL A 11 -15.71 -2.17 6.81
CA VAL A 11 -15.52 -3.63 6.98
C VAL A 11 -16.59 -4.44 6.23
N GLY A 12 -17.84 -3.96 6.23
CA GLY A 12 -18.91 -4.55 5.42
C GLY A 12 -18.62 -4.50 3.91
N SER A 13 -18.17 -3.34 3.43
CA SER A 13 -17.76 -3.14 2.03
C SER A 13 -16.59 -4.04 1.64
N LEU A 14 -15.55 -4.13 2.49
CA LEU A 14 -14.41 -5.02 2.29
C LEU A 14 -14.84 -6.48 2.11
N LYS A 15 -15.74 -6.98 2.95
CA LYS A 15 -16.29 -8.34 2.81
C LYS A 15 -17.03 -8.53 1.49
N ALA A 16 -17.78 -7.52 1.04
CA ALA A 16 -18.47 -7.57 -0.25
C ALA A 16 -17.48 -7.61 -1.43
N LEU A 17 -16.40 -6.83 -1.38
CA LEU A 17 -15.33 -6.85 -2.41
C LEU A 17 -14.63 -8.21 -2.47
N MET A 18 -14.33 -8.80 -1.32
CA MET A 18 -13.63 -10.08 -1.22
C MET A 18 -14.44 -11.29 -1.71
N VAL A 19 -15.74 -11.13 -2.02
CA VAL A 19 -16.52 -12.16 -2.73
C VAL A 19 -15.85 -12.52 -4.06
N PHE A 20 -15.21 -11.55 -4.72
CA PHE A 20 -14.51 -11.73 -5.99
C PHE A 20 -13.00 -11.91 -5.84
N GLN A 21 -12.52 -12.35 -4.68
CA GLN A 21 -11.09 -12.51 -4.37
C GLN A 21 -10.29 -13.31 -5.39
N ASN A 22 -10.90 -14.27 -6.09
CA ASN A 22 -10.23 -15.09 -7.11
C ASN A 22 -9.81 -14.29 -8.36
N ASN A 23 -10.33 -13.07 -8.53
CA ASN A 23 -9.98 -12.17 -9.63
C ASN A 23 -8.81 -11.24 -9.27
N ILE A 24 -8.38 -11.23 -8.01
CA ILE A 24 -7.29 -10.40 -7.50
C ILE A 24 -5.95 -11.08 -7.82
N LEU A 25 -4.93 -10.29 -8.18
CA LEU A 25 -3.59 -10.82 -8.49
C LEU A 25 -2.79 -11.08 -7.20
N ASN A 26 -2.77 -10.11 -6.30
CA ASN A 26 -2.18 -10.13 -4.95
C ASN A 26 -3.22 -10.57 -3.90
N GLN A 27 -3.81 -11.74 -4.13
CA GLN A 27 -4.93 -12.23 -3.34
C GLN A 27 -4.54 -12.43 -1.88
N ARG A 28 -3.34 -12.96 -1.59
CA ARG A 28 -2.91 -13.26 -0.22
C ARG A 28 -2.73 -11.99 0.60
N GLN A 29 -2.12 -10.96 0.00
CA GLN A 29 -2.00 -9.64 0.60
C GLN A 29 -3.39 -9.04 0.90
N CYS A 30 -4.31 -9.04 -0.07
CA CYS A 30 -5.66 -8.52 0.14
C CYS A 30 -6.42 -9.29 1.24
N CYS A 31 -6.29 -10.62 1.29
CA CYS A 31 -6.89 -11.43 2.36
C CYS A 31 -6.30 -11.08 3.73
N LEU A 32 -4.97 -10.94 3.84
CA LEU A 32 -4.31 -10.54 5.08
C LEU A 32 -4.80 -9.17 5.57
N LEU A 33 -4.86 -8.18 4.68
CA LEU A 33 -5.35 -6.85 5.03
C LEU A 33 -6.78 -6.90 5.56
N VAL A 34 -7.67 -7.65 4.91
CA VAL A 34 -9.07 -7.79 5.32
C VAL A 34 -9.20 -8.50 6.67
N ASP A 35 -8.39 -9.53 6.90
CA ASP A 35 -8.38 -10.27 8.16
C ASP A 35 -7.89 -9.38 9.31
N MET A 36 -6.82 -8.62 9.11
CA MET A 36 -6.29 -7.69 10.11
C MET A 36 -7.27 -6.54 10.39
N LEU A 37 -7.87 -5.93 9.35
CA LEU A 37 -8.87 -4.86 9.53
C LEU A 37 -10.13 -5.40 10.24
N THR A 38 -10.57 -6.61 9.88
CA THR A 38 -11.72 -7.26 10.53
C THR A 38 -11.42 -7.60 11.99
N SER A 39 -10.21 -8.11 12.27
CA SER A 39 -9.75 -8.39 13.64
C SER A 39 -9.65 -7.10 14.45
N GLY A 40 -9.03 -6.06 13.89
CA GLY A 40 -8.94 -4.74 14.50
C GLY A 40 -10.31 -4.16 14.87
N TYR A 41 -11.30 -4.24 13.97
CA TYR A 41 -12.66 -3.82 14.27
C TYR A 41 -13.28 -4.62 15.43
N LYS A 42 -13.12 -5.94 15.46
CA LYS A 42 -13.63 -6.80 16.53
C LYS A 42 -12.96 -6.48 17.87
N THR A 43 -11.64 -6.33 17.89
CA THR A 43 -10.87 -5.99 19.10
C THR A 43 -11.29 -4.64 19.64
N ILE A 44 -11.44 -3.62 18.79
CA ILE A 44 -11.97 -2.31 19.22
C ILE A 44 -13.38 -2.44 19.79
N ALA A 45 -14.28 -3.19 19.13
CA ALA A 45 -15.63 -3.42 19.63
C ALA A 45 -15.63 -4.03 21.04
N GLN A 46 -14.76 -5.03 21.26
CA GLN A 46 -14.60 -5.69 22.55
C GLN A 46 -14.04 -4.72 23.60
N GLN A 47 -13.01 -3.94 23.26
CA GLN A 47 -12.43 -2.95 24.18
C GLN A 47 -13.44 -1.86 24.53
N MET A 48 -14.21 -1.37 23.56
CA MET A 48 -15.28 -0.40 23.83
C MET A 48 -16.35 -1.01 24.75
N LYS A 49 -16.78 -2.25 24.50
CA LYS A 49 -17.77 -2.94 25.33
C LYS A 49 -17.28 -3.18 26.76
N HIS A 50 -16.00 -3.48 26.94
CA HIS A 50 -15.42 -3.78 28.25
C HIS A 50 -15.12 -2.51 29.07
N ASN A 51 -14.66 -1.44 28.41
CA ASN A 51 -14.16 -0.27 29.11
C ASN A 51 -15.16 0.89 29.20
N LEU A 52 -16.15 0.97 28.28
CA LEU A 52 -17.03 2.14 28.14
C LEU A 52 -18.49 1.83 28.47
N ARG A 53 -19.21 2.84 28.95
CA ARG A 53 -20.66 2.83 29.16
C ARG A 53 -21.36 3.58 28.02
N PHE A 54 -22.38 2.95 27.41
CA PHE A 54 -23.04 3.51 26.22
C PHE A 54 -23.82 4.80 26.51
N GLU A 55 -24.34 4.93 27.73
CA GLU A 55 -25.11 6.08 28.20
C GLU A 55 -24.28 7.38 28.16
N GLU A 56 -22.95 7.27 28.27
CA GLU A 56 -22.02 8.40 28.38
C GLU A 56 -21.42 8.84 27.03
N ARG A 57 -21.97 8.33 25.92
CA ARG A 57 -21.44 8.53 24.57
C ARG A 57 -21.30 9.99 24.13
N ASN A 58 -22.11 10.89 24.68
CA ASN A 58 -22.14 12.30 24.27
C ASN A 58 -21.26 13.20 25.16
N THR A 59 -20.74 12.68 26.28
CA THR A 59 -20.00 13.48 27.27
C THR A 59 -18.56 13.03 27.39
N LYS A 60 -18.32 11.74 27.68
CA LYS A 60 -16.99 11.23 28.04
C LYS A 60 -16.21 10.62 26.87
N TRP A 61 -16.86 10.35 25.75
CA TRP A 61 -16.24 9.67 24.60
C TRP A 61 -15.52 10.61 23.62
N LYS A 62 -15.47 11.91 23.92
CA LYS A 62 -14.87 12.93 23.05
C LYS A 62 -13.38 12.65 22.75
N ILE A 63 -12.65 12.10 23.72
CA ILE A 63 -11.23 11.74 23.54
C ILE A 63 -10.99 10.64 22.50
N ILE A 64 -12.01 9.80 22.24
CA ILE A 64 -11.92 8.67 21.31
C ILE A 64 -12.24 9.11 19.87
N GLU A 65 -12.87 10.27 19.68
CA GLU A 65 -13.36 10.71 18.38
C GLU A 65 -12.25 10.89 17.34
N HIS A 66 -11.18 11.61 17.70
CA HIS A 66 -10.06 11.85 16.80
C HIS A 66 -9.28 10.56 16.47
N PRO A 67 -8.88 9.72 17.45
CA PRO A 67 -8.27 8.42 17.17
C PRO A 67 -9.09 7.55 16.21
N LEU A 68 -10.41 7.46 16.42
CA LEU A 68 -11.28 6.68 15.53
C LEU A 68 -11.41 7.30 14.13
N LYS A 69 -11.32 8.63 14.01
CA LYS A 69 -11.32 9.31 12.71
C LYS A 69 -10.06 8.98 11.91
N GLU A 70 -8.89 9.01 12.53
CA GLU A 70 -7.64 8.61 11.87
C GLU A 70 -7.64 7.13 11.51
N LEU A 71 -8.14 6.26 12.39
CA LEU A 71 -8.28 4.85 12.07
C LEU A 71 -9.27 4.61 10.93
N LEU A 72 -10.39 5.34 10.88
CA LEU A 72 -11.33 5.27 9.76
C LEU A 72 -10.66 5.61 8.43
N ARG A 73 -9.76 6.61 8.42
CA ARG A 73 -8.98 6.94 7.23
C ARG A 73 -8.14 5.75 6.77
N VAL A 74 -7.43 5.08 7.69
CA VAL A 74 -6.65 3.87 7.37
C VAL A 74 -7.54 2.77 6.77
N PHE A 75 -8.71 2.53 7.34
CA PHE A 75 -9.66 1.53 6.82
C PHE A 75 -10.14 1.89 5.41
N LYS A 76 -10.46 3.17 5.13
CA LYS A 76 -10.85 3.63 3.80
C LYS A 76 -9.72 3.54 2.78
N GLU A 77 -8.47 3.82 3.19
CA GLU A 77 -7.29 3.65 2.35
C GLU A 77 -7.08 2.17 1.99
N GLY A 78 -7.23 1.25 2.95
CA GLY A 78 -7.18 -0.20 2.70
C GLY A 78 -8.30 -0.70 1.78
N GLU A 79 -9.52 -0.16 1.93
CA GLU A 79 -10.63 -0.44 1.01
C GLU A 79 -10.33 0.03 -0.42
N THR A 80 -9.75 1.22 -0.56
CA THR A 80 -9.36 1.78 -1.85
C THR A 80 -8.29 0.92 -2.53
N TYR A 81 -7.30 0.45 -1.78
CA TYR A 81 -6.28 -0.47 -2.28
C TYR A 81 -6.88 -1.77 -2.82
N ILE A 82 -7.81 -2.38 -2.08
CA ILE A 82 -8.46 -3.62 -2.53
C ILE A 82 -9.32 -3.39 -3.78
N LYS A 83 -10.02 -2.24 -3.87
CA LYS A 83 -10.73 -1.85 -5.10
C LYS A 83 -9.78 -1.77 -6.29
N GLN A 84 -8.64 -1.10 -6.14
CA GLN A 84 -7.62 -0.99 -7.20
C GLN A 84 -7.07 -2.36 -7.62
N CYS A 85 -6.84 -3.25 -6.66
CA CYS A 85 -6.40 -4.62 -6.96
C CYS A 85 -7.46 -5.42 -7.75
N LEU A 86 -8.75 -5.12 -7.53
CA LEU A 86 -9.88 -5.75 -8.20
C LEU A 86 -10.22 -5.14 -9.58
N GLU A 87 -9.91 -3.86 -9.83
CA GLU A 87 -10.25 -3.11 -11.05
C GLU A 87 -10.01 -3.89 -12.35
N THR A 88 -10.90 -3.86 -13.34
CA THR A 88 -10.72 -4.65 -14.58
C THR A 88 -9.74 -3.99 -15.55
N LYS A 89 -8.45 -4.06 -15.25
CA LYS A 89 -7.32 -3.62 -16.10
C LYS A 89 -6.75 -4.78 -16.92
N ASP A 90 -5.95 -4.45 -17.95
CA ASP A 90 -5.14 -5.45 -18.67
C ASP A 90 -4.32 -6.28 -17.68
N TRP A 91 -4.33 -7.59 -17.86
CA TRP A 91 -3.71 -8.51 -16.90
C TRP A 91 -2.20 -8.33 -16.81
N TRP A 92 -1.53 -7.99 -17.92
CA TRP A 92 -0.09 -7.73 -17.93
C TRP A 92 0.25 -6.38 -17.30
N ALA A 93 -0.57 -5.36 -17.53
CA ALA A 93 -0.42 -4.07 -16.84
C ALA A 93 -0.46 -4.26 -15.33
N LYS A 94 -1.45 -5.00 -14.82
CA LYS A 94 -1.54 -5.35 -13.40
C LYS A 94 -0.33 -6.13 -12.92
N ALA A 95 0.11 -7.13 -13.68
CA ALA A 95 1.24 -7.95 -13.28
C ALA A 95 2.53 -7.12 -13.17
N ILE A 96 2.77 -6.18 -14.09
CA ILE A 96 3.93 -5.28 -14.05
C ILE A 96 3.88 -4.30 -12.88
N VAL A 97 2.70 -3.79 -12.51
CA VAL A 97 2.58 -2.90 -11.35
C VAL A 97 2.72 -3.67 -10.04
N LEU A 98 2.17 -4.89 -9.97
CA LEU A 98 2.00 -5.61 -8.70
C LEU A 98 3.08 -6.66 -8.39
N TYR A 99 3.94 -7.08 -9.33
CA TYR A 99 4.85 -8.22 -9.10
C TYR A 99 5.88 -8.01 -7.97
N GLN A 100 6.16 -6.76 -7.63
CA GLN A 100 7.06 -6.35 -6.56
C GLN A 100 6.34 -5.54 -5.47
N ASN A 101 5.03 -5.32 -5.61
CA ASN A 101 4.26 -4.45 -4.71
C ASN A 101 4.22 -5.03 -3.29
N ALA A 102 4.61 -4.21 -2.33
CA ALA A 102 4.60 -4.51 -0.90
C ALA A 102 3.71 -3.54 -0.09
N ASP A 103 2.91 -2.70 -0.77
CA ASP A 103 2.11 -1.63 -0.15
C ASP A 103 1.13 -2.16 0.90
N CYS A 104 0.62 -3.38 0.72
CA CYS A 104 -0.24 -4.00 1.70
C CYS A 104 0.42 -4.04 3.10
N VAL A 105 1.67 -4.50 3.16
CA VAL A 105 2.41 -4.66 4.42
C VAL A 105 3.04 -3.33 4.83
N GLU A 106 3.83 -2.75 3.93
CA GLU A 106 4.69 -1.59 4.22
C GLU A 106 3.92 -0.27 4.36
N PHE A 107 2.71 -0.17 3.81
CA PHE A 107 1.89 1.04 3.90
C PHE A 107 0.60 0.81 4.68
N HIS A 108 -0.27 -0.09 4.22
CA HIS A 108 -1.61 -0.23 4.80
C HIS A 108 -1.58 -0.87 6.19
N ILE A 109 -0.88 -2.00 6.34
CA ILE A 109 -0.74 -2.66 7.64
C ILE A 109 0.16 -1.85 8.58
N HIS A 110 1.23 -1.25 8.07
CA HIS A 110 2.04 -0.30 8.85
C HIS A 110 1.19 0.82 9.46
N ASN A 111 0.35 1.48 8.66
CA ASN A 111 -0.54 2.54 9.14
C ASN A 111 -1.55 1.98 10.16
N LEU A 112 -2.13 0.80 9.90
CA LEU A 112 -3.02 0.15 10.86
C LEU A 112 -2.32 -0.05 12.21
N LEU A 113 -1.18 -0.74 12.24
CA LEU A 113 -0.44 -1.04 13.46
C LEU A 113 0.10 0.22 14.17
N THR A 114 0.27 1.34 13.46
CA THR A 114 0.68 2.63 14.04
C THR A 114 -0.48 3.36 14.70
N PHE A 115 -1.65 3.42 14.07
CA PHE A 115 -2.81 4.12 14.62
C PHE A 115 -3.62 3.28 15.61
N PHE A 116 -3.54 1.96 15.54
CA PHE A 116 -4.29 1.06 16.40
C PHE A 116 -3.99 1.23 17.90
N PRO A 117 -2.71 1.31 18.34
CA PRO A 117 -2.37 1.57 19.74
C PRO A 117 -3.00 2.85 20.30
N ILE A 118 -3.04 3.91 19.49
CA ILE A 118 -3.61 5.21 19.87
C ILE A 118 -5.10 5.07 20.19
N VAL A 119 -5.84 4.26 19.41
CA VAL A 119 -7.26 3.99 19.66
C VAL A 119 -7.45 3.17 20.93
N ILE A 120 -6.65 2.13 21.12
CA ILE A 120 -6.70 1.28 22.33
C ILE A 120 -6.46 2.13 23.58
N GLU A 121 -5.42 2.94 23.59
CA GLU A 121 -5.10 3.82 24.71
C GLU A 121 -6.20 4.87 24.95
N ALA A 122 -6.76 5.46 23.89
CA ALA A 122 -7.87 6.41 24.02
C ALA A 122 -9.13 5.77 24.64
N ILE A 123 -9.43 4.51 24.32
CA ILE A 123 -10.53 3.76 24.94
C ILE A 123 -10.24 3.50 26.42
N GLU A 124 -9.00 3.12 26.76
CA GLU A 124 -8.58 2.89 28.15
C GLU A 124 -8.67 4.18 28.98
N MET A 125 -8.20 5.31 28.45
CA MET A 125 -8.32 6.62 29.09
C MET A 125 -9.79 7.03 29.30
N ALA A 126 -10.64 6.87 28.28
CA ALA A 126 -12.07 7.15 28.42
C ALA A 126 -12.73 6.22 29.45
N GLY A 127 -12.30 4.97 29.52
CA GLY A 127 -12.75 3.98 30.49
C GLY A 127 -12.44 4.40 31.94
N GLN A 128 -11.27 4.99 32.20
CA GLN A 128 -10.92 5.52 33.53
C GLN A 128 -11.84 6.67 33.96
N ILE A 129 -12.33 7.49 33.02
CA ILE A 129 -13.18 8.65 33.31
C ILE A 129 -14.66 8.24 33.41
N SER A 130 -15.04 7.08 32.86
CA SER A 130 -16.42 6.61 32.76
C SER A 130 -17.05 6.16 34.09
N ASP A 131 -16.26 5.75 35.09
CA ASP A 131 -16.83 5.20 36.32
C ASP A 131 -17.12 6.25 37.40
N TYR A 132 -18.35 6.21 37.94
CA TYR A 132 -18.76 6.97 39.12
C TYR A 132 -18.26 6.33 40.43
N ASP A 133 -17.96 5.03 40.39
CA ASP A 133 -17.39 4.30 41.50
C ASP A 133 -15.87 4.56 41.57
N GLN A 134 -15.45 5.20 42.66
CA GLN A 134 -14.04 5.50 42.88
C GLN A 134 -13.20 4.21 42.99
N GLU A 135 -13.78 3.11 43.48
CA GLU A 135 -13.05 1.85 43.63
C GLU A 135 -12.71 1.23 42.26
N GLU A 136 -13.69 1.16 41.36
CA GLU A 136 -13.49 0.66 39.98
C GLU A 136 -12.55 1.55 39.18
N MET A 137 -12.64 2.87 39.35
CA MET A 137 -11.69 3.80 38.75
C MET A 137 -10.24 3.53 39.22
N GLN A 138 -10.02 3.27 40.52
CA GLN A 138 -8.70 2.95 41.05
C GLN A 138 -8.20 1.59 40.56
N LYS A 139 -9.08 0.58 40.47
CA LYS A 139 -8.73 -0.74 39.90
C LYS A 139 -8.27 -0.61 38.45
N LYS A 140 -9.01 0.12 37.60
CA LYS A 140 -8.63 0.38 36.20
C LYS A 140 -7.27 1.09 36.11
N LYS A 141 -7.06 2.16 36.89
CA LYS A 141 -5.77 2.86 36.96
C LYS A 141 -4.63 1.95 37.34
N PHE A 142 -4.84 1.07 38.33
CA PHE A 142 -3.84 0.08 38.74
C PHE A 142 -3.51 -0.91 37.62
N ILE A 143 -4.53 -1.48 36.96
CA ILE A 143 -4.35 -2.40 35.82
C ILE A 143 -3.53 -1.75 34.71
N TYR A 144 -3.88 -0.53 34.31
CA TYR A 144 -3.12 0.19 33.29
C TYR A 144 -1.71 0.56 33.75
N SER A 145 -1.52 0.87 35.04
CA SER A 145 -0.17 1.10 35.57
C SER A 145 0.73 -0.13 35.40
N ILE A 146 0.20 -1.35 35.63
CA ILE A 146 0.93 -2.61 35.40
C ILE A 146 1.23 -2.80 33.91
N LYS A 147 0.25 -2.57 33.05
CA LYS A 147 0.38 -2.71 31.59
C LYS A 147 1.58 -1.93 31.03
N TYR A 148 1.85 -0.74 31.57
CA TYR A 148 2.92 0.14 31.10
C TYR A 148 4.18 0.12 32.00
N GLN A 149 4.35 -0.89 32.85
CA GLN A 149 5.58 -1.06 33.65
C GLN A 149 6.79 -1.39 32.78
N LYS A 150 7.99 -1.11 33.31
CA LYS A 150 9.27 -1.37 32.62
C LYS A 150 9.48 -2.85 32.29
N ASP A 151 8.87 -3.75 33.05
CA ASP A 151 8.98 -5.20 32.85
C ASP A 151 8.26 -5.66 31.56
N MET A 152 7.34 -4.84 31.05
CA MET A 152 6.59 -5.10 29.81
C MET A 152 7.31 -4.63 28.53
N LYS A 153 8.60 -4.29 28.62
CA LYS A 153 9.39 -3.77 27.47
C LYS A 153 9.94 -4.85 26.54
N ASP A 154 10.01 -6.11 26.99
CA ASP A 154 10.50 -7.19 26.13
C ASP A 154 9.48 -7.51 25.02
N PRO A 155 9.89 -7.57 23.74
CA PRO A 155 8.98 -7.82 22.63
C PRO A 155 8.22 -9.14 22.74
N ARG A 156 8.83 -10.21 23.28
CA ARG A 156 8.20 -11.52 23.41
C ARG A 156 7.18 -11.51 24.54
N ILE A 157 7.49 -10.83 25.64
CA ILE A 157 6.54 -10.59 26.74
C ILE A 157 5.34 -9.78 26.21
N PHE A 158 5.60 -8.69 25.49
CA PHE A 158 4.53 -7.87 24.90
C PHE A 158 3.65 -8.70 23.96
N GLN A 159 4.24 -9.47 23.06
CA GLN A 159 3.51 -10.32 22.14
C GLN A 159 2.68 -11.38 22.88
N SER A 160 3.25 -12.02 23.90
CA SER A 160 2.57 -13.08 24.65
C SER A 160 1.37 -12.56 25.45
N ILE A 161 1.46 -11.35 26.00
CA ILE A 161 0.42 -10.81 26.89
C ILE A 161 -0.59 -9.98 26.11
N PHE A 162 -0.12 -9.14 25.18
CA PHE A 162 -0.93 -8.16 24.48
C PHE A 162 -1.07 -8.42 22.98
N GLY A 163 -0.53 -9.51 22.45
CA GLY A 163 -0.49 -9.78 21.01
C GLY A 163 -1.85 -9.72 20.32
N GLU A 164 -2.87 -10.37 20.90
CA GLU A 164 -4.25 -10.31 20.40
C GLU A 164 -4.85 -8.90 20.49
N GLN A 165 -4.53 -8.16 21.56
CA GLN A 165 -5.02 -6.79 21.76
C GLN A 165 -4.43 -5.82 20.72
N TYR A 166 -3.22 -6.06 20.21
CA TYR A 166 -2.52 -5.14 19.30
C TYR A 166 -2.32 -5.70 17.88
N LEU A 167 -3.02 -6.78 17.51
CA LEU A 167 -2.95 -7.41 16.19
C LEU A 167 -1.55 -7.92 15.82
N VAL A 168 -0.76 -8.31 16.83
CA VAL A 168 0.59 -8.89 16.67
C VAL A 168 0.64 -10.33 17.19
N SER A 169 -0.46 -11.08 17.01
CA SER A 169 -0.48 -12.51 17.30
C SER A 169 0.57 -13.24 16.46
N GLN A 170 1.01 -14.42 16.92
CA GLN A 170 1.99 -15.22 16.18
C GLN A 170 1.51 -15.56 14.77
N ASP A 171 0.20 -15.78 14.59
CA ASP A 171 -0.41 -16.00 13.27
C ASP A 171 -0.22 -14.80 12.34
N PHE A 172 -0.54 -13.59 12.80
CA PHE A 172 -0.36 -12.40 11.97
C PHE A 172 1.10 -12.13 11.67
N CYS A 173 2.01 -12.29 12.64
CA CYS A 173 3.45 -12.15 12.38
C CYS A 173 3.94 -13.12 11.30
N ASN A 174 3.60 -14.41 11.42
CA ASN A 174 4.00 -15.41 10.43
C ASN A 174 3.44 -15.08 9.03
N ARG A 175 2.19 -14.62 8.95
CA ARG A 175 1.56 -14.25 7.69
C ARG A 175 2.18 -12.99 7.09
N LEU A 176 2.55 -12.00 7.91
CA LEU A 176 3.24 -10.79 7.43
C LEU A 176 4.58 -11.15 6.77
N ASP A 177 5.30 -12.10 7.34
CA ASP A 177 6.59 -12.56 6.81
C ASP A 177 6.45 -13.36 5.50
N SER A 178 5.36 -14.12 5.32
CA SER A 178 5.20 -15.02 4.17
C SER A 178 4.34 -14.48 3.02
N VAL A 179 3.42 -13.54 3.29
CA VAL A 179 2.33 -13.18 2.36
C VAL A 179 2.83 -12.65 1.01
N TRP A 180 3.93 -11.89 1.03
CA TRP A 180 4.51 -11.31 -0.18
C TRP A 180 5.12 -12.39 -1.07
N GLU A 181 5.88 -13.31 -0.47
CA GLU A 181 6.47 -14.45 -1.18
C GLU A 181 5.41 -15.41 -1.72
N GLU A 182 4.31 -15.62 -0.98
CA GLU A 182 3.19 -16.44 -1.45
C GLU A 182 2.54 -15.88 -2.71
N ASP A 183 2.22 -14.58 -2.74
CA ASP A 183 1.65 -13.92 -3.91
C ASP A 183 2.65 -13.89 -5.08
N ARG A 184 3.94 -13.64 -4.80
CA ARG A 184 5.02 -13.71 -5.80
C ARG A 184 5.09 -15.09 -6.44
N TRP A 185 5.07 -16.15 -5.64
CA TRP A 185 5.10 -17.53 -6.11
C TRP A 185 3.85 -17.89 -6.93
N PHE A 186 2.68 -17.45 -6.48
CA PHE A 186 1.43 -17.66 -7.20
C PHE A 186 1.42 -16.96 -8.57
N LEU A 187 1.91 -15.71 -8.64
CA LEU A 187 2.07 -14.98 -9.89
C LEU A 187 3.01 -15.72 -10.85
N LEU A 188 4.17 -16.15 -10.36
CA LEU A 188 5.14 -16.92 -11.13
C LEU A 188 4.52 -18.20 -11.70
N LYS A 189 3.77 -18.95 -10.88
CA LYS A 189 3.04 -20.14 -11.33
C LYS A 189 2.02 -19.81 -12.41
N LYS A 190 1.21 -18.77 -12.21
CA LYS A 190 0.17 -18.33 -13.16
C LYS A 190 0.75 -17.90 -14.51
N ILE A 191 1.92 -17.26 -14.53
CA ILE A 191 2.63 -16.92 -15.78
C ILE A 191 3.13 -18.19 -16.49
N LYS A 192 3.72 -19.14 -15.75
CA LYS A 192 4.17 -20.43 -16.31
C LYS A 192 3.00 -21.23 -16.91
N ASP A 193 1.88 -21.29 -16.20
CA ASP A 193 0.68 -21.99 -16.65
C ASP A 193 0.07 -21.35 -17.91
N LYS A 194 0.05 -20.00 -17.99
CA LYS A 194 -0.36 -19.29 -19.21
C LYS A 194 0.54 -19.61 -20.40
N LYS A 195 1.85 -19.77 -20.17
CA LYS A 195 2.84 -20.12 -21.21
C LYS A 195 2.70 -21.55 -21.68
N SER A 196 2.50 -22.52 -20.79
CA SER A 196 2.36 -23.94 -21.12
C SER A 196 1.02 -24.30 -21.75
N SER A 197 -0.07 -23.65 -21.34
CA SER A 197 -1.43 -23.88 -21.86
C SER A 197 -1.68 -23.34 -23.28
N GLY A 198 -0.68 -22.72 -23.92
CA GLY A 198 -0.85 -22.10 -25.24
C GLY A 198 -1.77 -20.88 -25.25
N CYS A 199 -2.21 -20.40 -24.07
CA CYS A 199 -3.09 -19.24 -23.91
C CYS A 199 -2.45 -17.94 -24.40
N LEU A 200 -1.12 -17.90 -24.52
CA LEU A 200 -0.37 -16.76 -25.09
C LEU A 200 -0.40 -16.78 -26.62
N THR A 201 -1.46 -16.19 -27.16
CA THR A 201 -1.70 -16.10 -28.62
C THR A 201 -0.82 -15.04 -29.29
N SER A 202 -0.44 -13.96 -28.59
CA SER A 202 0.36 -12.88 -29.16
C SER A 202 1.86 -13.02 -28.85
N LYS A 203 2.71 -12.69 -29.83
CA LYS A 203 4.19 -12.61 -29.64
C LYS A 203 4.57 -11.62 -28.54
N ARG A 204 3.75 -10.58 -28.33
CA ARG A 204 3.89 -9.59 -27.25
C ARG A 204 3.73 -10.26 -25.88
N ASP A 205 2.65 -11.01 -25.67
CA ASP A 205 2.37 -11.62 -24.36
C ASP A 205 3.40 -12.68 -24.00
N ARG A 206 3.94 -13.40 -25.00
CA ARG A 206 5.08 -14.31 -24.78
C ARG A 206 6.32 -13.57 -24.28
N ARG A 207 6.65 -12.44 -24.90
CA ARG A 207 7.78 -11.59 -24.44
C ARG A 207 7.53 -11.06 -23.04
N LEU A 208 6.34 -10.54 -22.74
CA LEU A 208 5.99 -10.05 -21.40
C LEU A 208 6.04 -11.17 -20.34
N ALA A 209 5.62 -12.38 -20.70
CA ALA A 209 5.76 -13.56 -19.85
C ALA A 209 7.23 -13.86 -19.54
N ASP A 210 8.08 -13.89 -20.57
CA ASP A 210 9.52 -14.16 -20.42
C ASP A 210 10.19 -13.09 -19.54
N VAL A 211 9.80 -11.83 -19.74
CA VAL A 211 10.24 -10.67 -18.97
C VAL A 211 9.91 -10.81 -17.48
N LEU A 212 8.62 -10.99 -17.16
CA LEU A 212 8.19 -11.07 -15.77
C LEU A 212 8.74 -12.32 -15.09
N LEU A 213 8.86 -13.45 -15.81
CA LEU A 213 9.53 -14.63 -15.28
C LEU A 213 11.00 -14.34 -14.96
N LYS A 214 11.68 -13.52 -15.74
CA LYS A 214 13.06 -13.11 -15.44
C LYS A 214 13.11 -12.30 -14.14
N TYR A 215 12.32 -11.24 -14.03
CA TYR A 215 12.24 -10.40 -12.82
C TYR A 215 11.84 -11.20 -11.58
N LEU A 216 10.93 -12.17 -11.72
CA LEU A 216 10.47 -13.04 -10.62
C LEU A 216 11.47 -14.16 -10.27
N ASN A 217 12.31 -14.61 -11.21
CA ASN A 217 13.32 -15.64 -10.96
C ASN A 217 14.71 -15.05 -10.62
N CYS A 218 14.93 -13.75 -10.81
CA CYS A 218 16.17 -13.09 -10.42
C CYS A 218 16.37 -13.20 -8.89
N SER A 219 17.09 -14.25 -8.49
CA SER A 219 17.88 -14.26 -7.26
C SER A 219 19.01 -13.22 -7.40
N GLU A 220 19.50 -12.71 -6.28
CA GLU A 220 20.57 -11.71 -6.18
C GLU A 220 21.82 -12.02 -7.03
N ALA A 221 22.01 -13.24 -7.52
CA ALA A 221 23.20 -13.66 -8.28
C ALA A 221 23.16 -13.48 -9.82
N LEU A 222 22.02 -13.17 -10.45
CA LEU A 222 21.91 -13.05 -11.93
C LEU A 222 21.31 -11.70 -12.33
N ARG A 223 22.13 -10.64 -12.20
CA ARG A 223 21.73 -9.22 -12.32
C ARG A 223 22.21 -8.52 -13.59
N ASP A 224 22.86 -9.22 -14.51
CA ASP A 224 23.40 -8.63 -15.75
C ASP A 224 22.40 -8.61 -16.92
N ASP A 225 21.26 -9.28 -16.77
CA ASP A 225 20.30 -9.51 -17.86
C ASP A 225 18.94 -8.83 -17.59
N VAL A 226 18.90 -7.79 -16.75
CA VAL A 226 17.67 -7.08 -16.34
C VAL A 226 17.05 -6.26 -17.48
N LEU A 227 17.83 -5.96 -18.52
CA LEU A 227 17.48 -5.03 -19.59
C LEU A 227 16.80 -5.74 -20.77
N LEU A 228 15.76 -5.11 -21.29
CA LEU A 228 14.92 -5.68 -22.34
C LEU A 228 15.07 -4.92 -23.65
N PRO A 229 14.87 -5.55 -24.82
CA PRO A 229 14.87 -4.80 -26.07
C PRO A 229 13.77 -3.75 -26.10
N SER A 230 14.11 -2.48 -26.37
CA SER A 230 13.19 -1.34 -26.50
C SER A 230 12.04 -1.58 -27.47
N ALA A 231 12.27 -2.40 -28.50
CA ALA A 231 11.26 -2.85 -29.45
C ALA A 231 10.05 -3.54 -28.78
N THR A 232 10.19 -4.08 -27.57
CA THR A 232 9.08 -4.68 -26.80
C THR A 232 8.10 -3.61 -26.30
N LEU A 233 8.62 -2.43 -25.95
CA LEU A 233 7.84 -1.26 -25.53
C LEU A 233 7.32 -0.50 -26.76
N VAL A 234 8.23 -0.04 -27.62
CA VAL A 234 7.95 0.92 -28.70
C VAL A 234 7.08 0.32 -29.81
N ASN A 235 7.17 -0.99 -30.06
CA ASN A 235 6.35 -1.64 -31.09
C ASN A 235 5.01 -2.17 -30.53
N SER A 236 4.68 -1.88 -29.27
CA SER A 236 3.34 -2.19 -28.76
C SER A 236 2.31 -1.33 -29.48
N LYS A 237 1.17 -1.92 -29.89
CA LYS A 237 0.14 -1.23 -30.69
C LYS A 237 -0.46 -0.02 -29.98
N ASP A 238 -0.48 -0.07 -28.66
CA ASP A 238 -1.05 0.92 -27.76
C ASP A 238 0.01 1.85 -27.14
N TYR A 239 1.27 1.74 -27.56
CA TYR A 239 2.33 2.63 -27.09
C TYR A 239 2.15 4.03 -27.68
N GLN A 240 1.94 5.00 -26.80
CA GLN A 240 1.84 6.41 -27.19
C GLN A 240 2.51 7.31 -26.16
N VAL A 241 3.31 8.28 -26.63
CA VAL A 241 3.80 9.35 -25.76
C VAL A 241 2.72 10.43 -25.66
N ARG A 242 2.19 10.67 -24.45
CA ARG A 242 1.10 11.64 -24.23
C ARG A 242 1.63 13.06 -24.05
N ARG A 243 2.61 13.24 -23.17
CA ARG A 243 3.24 14.54 -22.88
C ARG A 243 4.64 14.37 -22.29
N ARG A 244 5.42 15.46 -22.26
CA ARG A 244 6.69 15.53 -21.50
C ARG A 244 6.38 15.96 -20.05
N LEU A 245 7.12 15.40 -19.10
CA LEU A 245 6.96 15.67 -17.68
C LEU A 245 8.08 16.59 -17.19
N GLY A 246 7.71 17.65 -16.45
CA GLY A 246 8.64 18.66 -15.97
C GLY A 246 9.25 19.52 -17.08
N ASN A 247 10.32 20.25 -16.74
CA ASN A 247 10.99 21.17 -17.64
C ASN A 247 12.08 20.49 -18.51
N GLY A 248 12.33 19.20 -18.29
CA GLY A 248 13.34 18.42 -19.00
C GLY A 248 12.77 17.61 -20.18
N SER A 249 13.66 17.12 -21.04
CA SER A 249 13.30 16.21 -22.14
C SER A 249 13.32 14.72 -21.75
N GLN A 250 13.85 14.41 -20.57
CA GLN A 250 14.13 13.03 -20.13
C GLN A 250 12.89 12.30 -19.65
N TYR A 251 11.92 12.98 -19.04
CA TYR A 251 10.72 12.33 -18.51
C TYR A 251 9.51 12.55 -19.41
N LYS A 252 8.74 11.50 -19.65
CA LYS A 252 7.56 11.50 -20.51
C LYS A 252 6.43 10.71 -19.85
N GLU A 253 5.20 11.16 -20.02
CA GLU A 253 4.02 10.33 -19.75
C GLU A 253 3.76 9.49 -21.00
N ILE A 254 3.72 8.17 -20.82
CA ILE A 254 3.42 7.21 -21.88
C ILE A 254 2.12 6.48 -21.56
N GLN A 255 1.40 6.08 -22.59
CA GLN A 255 0.34 5.09 -22.51
C GLN A 255 0.89 3.76 -23.00
N TRP A 256 0.73 2.71 -22.20
CA TRP A 256 1.17 1.35 -22.53
C TRP A 256 0.35 0.35 -21.70
N LEU A 257 -0.05 -0.77 -22.30
CA LEU A 257 -0.92 -1.79 -21.69
C LEU A 257 -2.25 -1.22 -21.20
N GLY A 258 -2.78 -0.21 -21.90
CA GLY A 258 -4.01 0.49 -21.51
C GLY A 258 -3.88 1.43 -20.29
N GLU A 259 -2.70 1.52 -19.68
CA GLU A 259 -2.43 2.35 -18.50
C GLU A 259 -1.45 3.49 -18.81
N SER A 260 -1.39 4.50 -17.93
CA SER A 260 -0.42 5.59 -18.04
C SER A 260 0.77 5.38 -17.12
N PHE A 261 1.98 5.50 -17.65
CA PHE A 261 3.23 5.35 -16.93
C PHE A 261 4.13 6.57 -17.13
N ALA A 262 5.08 6.78 -16.21
CA ALA A 262 6.20 7.66 -16.45
C ALA A 262 7.33 6.89 -17.16
N LEU A 263 8.00 7.54 -18.10
CA LEU A 263 9.13 7.00 -18.82
C LEU A 263 10.31 7.95 -18.68
N ARG A 264 11.40 7.47 -18.09
CA ARG A 264 12.70 8.15 -18.12
C ARG A 264 13.50 7.64 -19.32
N HIS A 265 13.88 8.55 -20.21
CA HIS A 265 14.60 8.27 -21.45
C HIS A 265 15.90 9.06 -21.51
N PHE A 266 17.01 8.38 -21.78
CA PHE A 266 18.33 8.99 -21.87
C PHE A 266 19.27 8.18 -22.79
N TYR A 267 20.30 8.85 -23.29
CA TYR A 267 21.35 8.26 -24.12
C TYR A 267 22.57 7.94 -23.25
N VAL A 268 23.04 6.69 -23.26
CA VAL A 268 24.22 6.26 -22.51
C VAL A 268 24.80 4.98 -23.11
N ASP A 269 26.08 4.74 -22.86
CA ASP A 269 26.67 3.42 -23.09
C ASP A 269 26.11 2.42 -22.07
N VAL A 270 25.18 1.59 -22.54
CA VAL A 270 24.32 0.74 -21.70
C VAL A 270 25.16 -0.16 -20.80
N GLU A 271 26.24 -0.75 -21.33
CA GLU A 271 27.11 -1.70 -20.61
C GLU A 271 27.68 -1.12 -19.31
N THR A 272 27.94 0.19 -19.27
CA THR A 272 28.51 0.85 -18.08
C THR A 272 27.49 1.10 -16.97
N LEU A 273 26.19 1.20 -17.32
CA LEU A 273 25.13 1.60 -16.39
C LEU A 273 24.24 0.43 -15.96
N VAL A 274 24.31 -0.72 -16.63
CA VAL A 274 23.54 -1.93 -16.27
C VAL A 274 23.65 -2.27 -14.79
N PRO A 275 24.86 -2.28 -14.17
CA PRO A 275 24.98 -2.68 -12.77
C PRO A 275 24.22 -1.76 -11.81
N ASP A 276 24.11 -0.47 -12.14
CA ASP A 276 23.43 0.51 -11.30
C ASP A 276 21.92 0.50 -11.54
N ILE A 277 21.47 0.39 -12.80
CA ILE A 277 20.05 0.20 -13.12
C ILE A 277 19.52 -1.07 -12.45
N SER A 278 20.27 -2.17 -12.50
CA SER A 278 19.89 -3.44 -11.88
C SER A 278 19.73 -3.34 -10.36
N LYS A 279 20.46 -2.43 -9.68
CA LYS A 279 20.26 -2.16 -8.25
C LYS A 279 18.99 -1.34 -8.01
N GLU A 280 18.74 -0.32 -8.83
CA GLU A 280 17.57 0.56 -8.68
C GLU A 280 16.24 -0.17 -8.94
N VAL A 281 16.19 -1.08 -9.93
CA VAL A 281 14.96 -1.83 -10.30
C VAL A 281 14.49 -2.82 -9.23
N VAL A 282 15.34 -3.18 -8.26
CA VAL A 282 14.96 -4.10 -7.18
C VAL A 282 14.34 -3.35 -5.99
N LEU A 283 14.52 -2.03 -5.92
CA LEU A 283 13.97 -1.22 -4.83
C LEU A 283 12.45 -1.16 -4.95
N SER A 284 11.76 -1.79 -4.00
CA SER A 284 10.31 -1.73 -3.87
C SER A 284 9.94 -1.24 -2.48
N HIS A 285 9.33 -0.05 -2.41
CA HIS A 285 8.79 0.51 -1.18
C HIS A 285 7.72 1.56 -1.54
N PRO A 286 6.58 1.63 -0.83
CA PRO A 286 5.47 2.54 -1.14
C PRO A 286 5.83 4.03 -1.16
N ASN A 287 6.93 4.42 -0.51
CA ASN A 287 7.42 5.80 -0.49
C ASN A 287 8.61 6.06 -1.43
N ILE A 288 8.96 5.10 -2.29
CA ILE A 288 9.99 5.23 -3.32
C ILE A 288 9.31 5.02 -4.67
N LEU A 289 9.55 5.94 -5.61
CA LEU A 289 9.01 5.80 -6.96
C LEU A 289 9.62 4.57 -7.65
N HIS A 290 8.78 3.60 -7.96
CA HIS A 290 9.25 2.31 -8.42
C HIS A 290 9.58 2.31 -9.92
N ILE A 291 10.73 1.72 -10.28
CA ILE A 291 11.10 1.40 -11.67
C ILE A 291 10.57 0.01 -11.98
N LEU A 292 9.49 -0.05 -12.77
CA LEU A 292 8.76 -1.26 -13.07
C LEU A 292 9.47 -2.14 -14.12
N CYS A 293 10.08 -1.52 -15.12
CA CYS A 293 10.76 -2.22 -16.22
C CYS A 293 11.88 -1.35 -16.80
N ALA A 294 12.95 -1.99 -17.27
CA ALA A 294 14.06 -1.33 -17.95
C ALA A 294 14.27 -1.88 -19.36
N PHE A 295 14.35 -0.99 -20.36
CA PHE A 295 14.54 -1.35 -21.76
C PHE A 295 15.72 -0.60 -22.38
N THR A 296 16.36 -1.21 -23.36
CA THR A 296 17.55 -0.69 -24.06
C THR A 296 17.47 -0.88 -25.57
N ASP A 297 18.10 0.04 -26.29
CA ASP A 297 18.44 -0.09 -27.70
C ASP A 297 19.96 0.06 -27.84
N GLU A 298 20.68 -1.06 -27.90
CA GLU A 298 22.14 -1.08 -28.04
C GLU A 298 22.62 -0.33 -29.29
N LYS A 299 21.85 -0.41 -30.40
CA LYS A 299 22.23 0.22 -31.66
C LYS A 299 22.16 1.75 -31.56
N LYS A 300 21.17 2.25 -30.82
CA LYS A 300 20.96 3.71 -30.64
C LYS A 300 21.61 4.26 -29.37
N LYS A 301 22.16 3.39 -28.51
CA LYS A 301 22.64 3.73 -27.17
C LYS A 301 21.57 4.44 -26.33
N GLU A 302 20.33 3.95 -26.41
CA GLU A 302 19.18 4.51 -25.69
C GLU A 302 18.75 3.60 -24.54
N CYS A 303 18.40 4.19 -23.40
CA CYS A 303 17.80 3.51 -22.26
C CYS A 303 16.43 4.11 -21.92
N HIS A 304 15.50 3.25 -21.56
CA HIS A 304 14.09 3.53 -21.31
C HIS A 304 13.69 2.86 -19.99
N LEU A 305 13.47 3.65 -18.94
CA LEU A 305 13.02 3.16 -17.64
C LEU A 305 11.54 3.51 -17.47
N VAL A 306 10.69 2.48 -17.42
CA VAL A 306 9.25 2.61 -17.16
C VAL A 306 9.04 2.63 -15.65
N MET A 307 8.31 3.63 -15.18
CA MET A 307 8.10 3.94 -13.77
C MET A 307 6.62 4.21 -13.52
N GLU A 308 6.23 4.20 -12.25
CA GLU A 308 4.91 4.68 -11.84
C GLU A 308 4.72 6.16 -12.18
N LEU A 309 3.48 6.55 -12.48
CA LEU A 309 3.15 7.94 -12.83
C LEU A 309 2.69 8.71 -11.59
N MET A 310 3.45 9.72 -11.20
CA MET A 310 3.06 10.68 -10.16
C MET A 310 2.41 11.92 -10.79
N ASN A 311 1.28 12.36 -10.23
CA ASN A 311 0.51 13.47 -10.79
C ASN A 311 1.14 14.85 -10.55
N ARG A 312 1.81 15.04 -9.40
CA ARG A 312 2.39 16.31 -8.96
C ARG A 312 3.60 16.05 -8.06
N ASP A 313 4.55 16.98 -8.06
CA ASP A 313 5.59 17.05 -7.03
C ASP A 313 5.18 17.97 -5.87
N LEU A 314 5.80 17.77 -4.71
CA LEU A 314 5.49 18.52 -3.49
C LEU A 314 5.74 20.03 -3.64
N SER A 315 6.80 20.43 -4.37
CA SER A 315 7.15 21.85 -4.55
C SER A 315 6.06 22.58 -5.35
N SER A 316 5.62 21.98 -6.46
CA SER A 316 4.54 22.48 -7.29
C SER A 316 3.22 22.56 -6.51
N TYR A 317 2.90 21.54 -5.72
CA TYR A 317 1.71 21.53 -4.87
C TYR A 317 1.73 22.63 -3.80
N ILE A 318 2.86 22.83 -3.10
CA ILE A 318 3.00 23.89 -2.10
C ILE A 318 2.87 25.27 -2.74
N LYS A 319 3.47 25.49 -3.93
CA LYS A 319 3.37 26.76 -4.66
C LYS A 319 1.93 27.07 -5.07
N GLU A 320 1.19 26.08 -5.53
CA GLU A 320 -0.22 26.23 -5.92
C GLU A 320 -1.09 26.66 -4.73
N ILE A 321 -0.96 25.98 -3.59
CA ILE A 321 -1.74 26.30 -2.38
C ILE A 321 -1.32 27.63 -1.77
N SER A 322 -0.01 27.91 -1.74
CA SER A 322 0.50 29.14 -1.15
C SER A 322 0.23 30.37 -2.03
N GLY A 323 0.26 30.21 -3.36
CA GLY A 323 -0.05 31.25 -4.33
C GLY A 323 -1.54 31.60 -4.42
N GLN A 324 -2.43 30.67 -4.05
CA GLN A 324 -3.87 30.97 -3.94
C GLN A 324 -4.19 31.87 -2.73
N LYS A 325 -3.41 31.80 -1.64
CA LYS A 325 -3.63 32.62 -0.43
C LYS A 325 -3.32 34.11 -0.63
N THR A 326 -2.47 34.49 -1.59
CA THR A 326 -2.22 35.90 -1.91
C THR A 326 -3.32 36.55 -2.74
N HIS A 327 -4.16 35.77 -3.44
CA HIS A 327 -5.31 36.30 -4.18
C HIS A 327 -6.59 36.41 -3.34
N SER A 328 -6.72 35.71 -2.21
CA SER A 328 -7.90 35.79 -1.33
C SER A 328 -7.86 36.96 -0.34
N LEU A 329 -6.81 37.78 -0.35
CA LEU A 329 -6.61 38.89 0.61
C LEU A 329 -6.82 40.29 0.02
N TYR A 330 -7.21 40.41 -1.26
CA TYR A 330 -7.61 41.68 -1.84
C TYR A 330 -9.07 41.59 -2.32
N PRO A 331 -10.05 42.14 -1.57
CA PRO A 331 -11.31 42.50 -2.20
C PRO A 331 -10.98 43.55 -3.25
N SER A 332 -11.33 43.28 -4.50
CA SER A 332 -11.31 44.27 -5.57
C SER A 332 -12.20 45.45 -5.17
N SER A 333 -11.60 46.49 -4.60
CA SER A 333 -12.20 47.81 -4.50
C SER A 333 -12.28 48.40 -5.90
N SER A 334 -13.45 48.24 -6.50
CA SER A 334 -13.91 49.04 -7.63
C SER A 334 -14.01 50.51 -7.20
N SER A 335 -13.30 51.38 -7.91
CA SER A 335 -13.58 52.81 -8.05
C SER A 335 -13.27 53.21 -9.49
#